data_AF-A0AA47MY22-F1
#
_entry.id   AF-A0AA47MY22-F1
#
_cell.length_a   1.000
_cell.length_b   1.000
_cell.length_c   1.000
_cell.angle_alpha   90.00
_cell.angle_beta   90.00
_cell.angle_gamma   90.00
#
_symmetry.space_group_name_H-M   'P 1'
#
loop_
_entity.id
_entity.type
_entity.pdbx_description
1 polymer ?
#
loop_
_entity_poly.entity_id
_entity_poly.type
_entity_poly.pdbx_seq_one_letter_code
_entity_poly.pdbx_strand_id
1 'polypeptide(L)'
;MFLILQYDLFTAVREDEYYLAGKMIAVSIVHGGPGPHFLSEDLVHYLAGQPSFKATVSSITDEEIGKALQEIENAASVDALQECIMRHSTMLQTAGCLRHVAAVEAKKEIVSDYLHWYIIDRNSSVIDRFKDGLAALQFFTALQQHPALLSPVLTYFKKGLTALELERLFKPDLSPPGSNRRLKESKTLSYWADYLLDCEEGEGAVSVEEVLMFTTGLNSLPPSGLEPSPRIEFLDDSPFPMANTCSNTLKLPLLDTYTVFKTQMDFGLQNSPGFGCF
;
A
#
# COMPACT_ATOMS: atom_id res chain seq x y z
N MET A 1 -9.22 -4.31 4.04
CA MET A 1 -9.91 -4.06 5.31
C MET A 1 -9.14 -2.97 6.03
N PHE A 2 -9.80 -1.90 6.47
CA PHE A 2 -9.17 -0.78 7.17
C PHE A 2 -8.50 -1.27 8.45
N LEU A 3 -7.17 -1.26 8.47
CA LEU A 3 -6.35 -1.74 9.58
C LEU A 3 -5.98 -0.62 10.57
N ILE A 4 -6.68 0.51 10.51
CA ILE A 4 -6.57 1.57 11.51
C ILE A 4 -7.87 1.52 12.31
N LEU A 5 -7.74 1.08 13.57
CA LEU A 5 -8.75 1.13 14.65
C LEU A 5 -9.64 -0.10 14.83
N GLN A 6 -9.03 -1.19 15.29
CA GLN A 6 -9.73 -2.20 16.11
C GLN A 6 -9.83 -1.78 17.60
N TYR A 7 -9.40 -0.55 17.92
CA TYR A 7 -9.67 0.13 19.18
C TYR A 7 -10.86 1.09 18.97
N ASP A 8 -12.02 0.66 19.46
CA ASP A 8 -13.26 1.42 19.71
C ASP A 8 -13.62 2.53 18.71
N LEU A 9 -14.32 2.15 17.64
CA LEU A 9 -14.89 3.04 16.60
C LEU A 9 -15.59 4.28 17.20
N PHE A 10 -16.21 4.14 18.37
CA PHE A 10 -16.91 5.24 19.05
C PHE A 10 -15.94 6.32 19.55
N THR A 11 -14.78 5.92 20.08
CA THR A 11 -13.74 6.83 20.55
C THR A 11 -13.08 7.53 19.37
N ALA A 12 -12.77 6.80 18.30
CA ALA A 12 -12.19 7.35 17.07
C ALA A 12 -13.09 8.41 16.40
N VAL A 13 -14.40 8.17 16.36
CA VAL A 13 -15.37 9.14 15.84
C VAL A 13 -15.46 10.37 16.75
N ARG A 14 -15.43 10.18 18.08
CA ARG A 14 -15.49 11.28 19.05
C ARG A 14 -14.26 12.19 18.99
N GLU A 15 -13.09 11.61 18.72
CA GLU A 15 -11.81 12.32 18.68
C GLU A 15 -11.42 12.77 17.27
N ASP A 16 -12.33 12.59 16.32
CA ASP A 16 -12.21 13.06 14.94
C ASP A 16 -10.99 12.49 14.20
N GLU A 17 -10.61 11.26 14.55
CA GLU A 17 -9.40 10.61 14.08
C GLU A 17 -9.43 10.39 12.56
N TYR A 18 -10.61 10.14 11.97
CA TYR A 18 -10.76 9.98 10.53
C TYR A 18 -10.50 11.28 9.76
N TYR A 19 -10.93 12.42 10.31
CA TYR A 19 -10.57 13.73 9.76
C TYR A 19 -9.06 13.96 9.86
N LEU A 20 -8.45 13.66 11.01
CA LEU A 20 -7.00 13.79 11.18
C LEU A 20 -6.22 12.88 10.23
N ALA A 21 -6.64 11.62 10.07
CA ALA A 21 -6.03 10.67 9.15
C ALA A 21 -6.12 11.17 7.69
N GLY A 22 -7.30 11.60 7.23
CA GLY A 22 -7.47 12.19 5.90
C GLY A 22 -6.59 13.41 5.68
N LYS A 23 -6.48 14.28 6.70
CA LYS A 23 -5.64 15.47 6.66
C LYS A 23 -4.15 15.13 6.61
N MET A 24 -3.68 14.18 7.41
CA MET A 24 -2.28 13.72 7.40
C MET A 24 -1.91 13.13 6.04
N ILE A 25 -2.79 12.32 5.44
CA ILE A 25 -2.60 11.76 4.10
C ILE A 25 -2.50 12.87 3.05
N ALA A 26 -3.44 13.83 3.05
CA ALA A 26 -3.42 14.95 2.11
C ALA A 26 -2.14 15.79 2.25
N VAL A 27 -1.74 16.11 3.49
CA VAL A 27 -0.50 16.86 3.75
C VAL A 27 0.73 16.10 3.29
N SER A 28 0.81 14.79 3.58
CA SER A 28 1.91 13.92 3.12
C SER A 28 2.05 13.99 1.61
N ILE A 29 0.99 13.64 0.87
CA ILE A 29 1.03 13.53 -0.59
C ILE A 29 1.32 14.88 -1.25
N VAL A 30 0.67 15.96 -0.82
CA VAL A 30 0.87 17.29 -1.43
C VAL A 30 2.30 17.81 -1.24
N HIS A 31 2.99 17.41 -0.17
CA HIS A 31 4.38 17.78 0.07
C HIS A 31 5.39 16.73 -0.44
N GLY A 32 4.95 15.76 -1.26
CA GLY A 32 5.84 14.75 -1.86
C GLY A 32 6.20 13.58 -0.93
N GLY A 33 5.46 13.39 0.16
CA GLY A 33 5.52 12.21 1.00
C GLY A 33 4.76 11.01 0.41
N PRO A 34 4.86 9.83 1.05
CA PRO A 34 4.19 8.62 0.60
C PRO A 34 2.67 8.69 0.78
N GLY A 35 1.96 7.92 -0.05
CA GLY A 35 0.52 7.67 0.11
C GLY A 35 0.24 6.57 1.15
N PRO A 36 -1.03 6.39 1.55
CA PRO A 36 -1.41 5.40 2.55
C PRO A 36 -1.28 3.95 2.05
N HIS A 37 -1.44 3.69 0.75
CA HIS A 37 -1.34 2.35 0.14
C HIS A 37 -2.12 1.23 0.86
N PHE A 38 -3.22 1.54 1.54
CA PHE A 38 -4.05 0.53 2.25
C PHE A 38 -5.56 0.62 1.96
N LEU A 39 -6.01 1.65 1.23
CA LEU A 39 -7.43 1.82 0.92
C LEU A 39 -7.89 0.84 -0.18
N SER A 40 -9.09 0.29 -0.07
CA SER A 40 -9.63 -0.56 -1.14
C SER A 40 -9.89 0.25 -2.42
N GLU A 41 -9.76 -0.40 -3.57
CA GLU A 41 -10.06 0.21 -4.88
C GLU A 41 -11.49 0.78 -4.90
N ASP A 42 -12.46 0.05 -4.35
CA ASP A 42 -13.87 0.48 -4.30
C ASP A 42 -14.08 1.76 -3.50
N LEU A 43 -13.41 1.90 -2.36
CA LEU A 43 -13.55 3.13 -1.59
C LEU A 43 -12.88 4.29 -2.33
N VAL A 44 -11.70 4.09 -2.89
CA VAL A 44 -11.00 5.16 -3.61
C VAL A 44 -11.79 5.60 -4.84
N HIS A 45 -12.39 4.66 -5.57
CA HIS A 45 -13.32 4.96 -6.66
C HIS A 45 -14.53 5.77 -6.18
N TYR A 46 -15.15 5.35 -5.08
CA TYR A 46 -16.25 6.10 -4.46
C TYR A 46 -15.83 7.53 -4.09
N LEU A 47 -14.68 7.70 -3.43
CA LEU A 47 -14.13 9.02 -3.07
C LEU A 47 -13.86 9.88 -4.30
N ALA A 48 -13.32 9.27 -5.36
CA ALA A 48 -13.02 9.92 -6.63
C ALA A 48 -14.25 10.20 -7.50
N GLY A 49 -15.46 9.83 -7.04
CA GLY A 49 -16.70 9.99 -7.80
C GLY A 49 -16.79 9.08 -9.04
N GLN A 50 -16.04 7.98 -9.06
CA GLN A 50 -16.08 6.98 -10.12
C GLN A 50 -17.24 6.00 -9.88
N PRO A 51 -17.99 5.59 -10.92
CA PRO A 51 -19.14 4.69 -10.78
C PRO A 51 -18.74 3.21 -10.59
N SER A 52 -17.44 2.89 -10.60
CA SER A 52 -16.98 1.50 -10.56
C SER A 52 -16.99 0.96 -9.13
N PHE A 53 -17.68 -0.17 -8.95
CA PHE A 53 -17.68 -0.95 -7.72
C PHE A 53 -17.50 -2.44 -8.09
N LYS A 54 -16.44 -3.05 -7.61
CA LYS A 54 -15.96 -4.40 -7.95
C LYS A 54 -15.90 -5.34 -6.75
N ALA A 55 -16.34 -4.89 -5.58
CA ALA A 55 -16.38 -5.72 -4.38
C ALA A 55 -17.11 -7.03 -4.66
N THR A 56 -16.59 -8.09 -4.06
CA THR A 56 -17.17 -9.43 -4.08
C THR A 56 -17.43 -9.90 -2.65
N VAL A 57 -18.11 -11.03 -2.48
CA VAL A 57 -18.36 -11.64 -1.16
C VAL A 57 -17.05 -11.83 -0.36
N SER A 58 -15.92 -12.12 -1.01
CA SER A 58 -14.61 -12.23 -0.34
C SER A 58 -14.08 -10.92 0.24
N SER A 59 -14.72 -9.78 -0.04
CA SER A 59 -14.40 -8.47 0.54
C SER A 59 -15.02 -8.29 1.92
N ILE A 60 -15.98 -9.14 2.30
CA ILE A 60 -16.61 -9.14 3.61
C ILE A 60 -15.71 -9.87 4.61
N THR A 61 -15.45 -9.21 5.73
CA THR A 61 -14.60 -9.75 6.80
C THR A 61 -15.40 -10.37 7.94
N ASP A 62 -16.70 -10.09 8.00
CA ASP A 62 -17.64 -10.74 8.89
C ASP A 62 -18.02 -12.12 8.32
N GLU A 63 -17.62 -13.18 8.99
CA GLU A 63 -17.83 -14.54 8.49
C GLU A 63 -19.31 -14.92 8.33
N GLU A 64 -20.19 -14.41 9.19
CA GLU A 64 -21.61 -14.74 9.16
C GLU A 64 -22.28 -14.06 7.95
N ILE A 65 -22.00 -12.77 7.76
CA ILE A 65 -22.48 -12.01 6.61
C ILE A 65 -21.90 -12.59 5.31
N GLY A 66 -20.61 -12.95 5.30
CA GLY A 66 -19.97 -13.58 4.15
C GLY A 66 -20.65 -14.89 3.74
N LYS A 67 -20.94 -15.77 4.72
CA LYS A 67 -21.68 -17.02 4.48
C LYS A 67 -23.10 -16.76 3.96
N ALA A 68 -23.82 -15.81 4.54
CA ALA A 68 -25.18 -15.47 4.11
C ALA A 68 -25.22 -14.97 2.66
N LEU A 69 -24.31 -14.08 2.27
CA LEU A 69 -24.21 -13.60 0.89
C LEU A 69 -23.79 -14.71 -0.07
N GLN A 70 -22.90 -15.62 0.37
CA GLN A 70 -22.49 -16.76 -0.45
C GLN A 70 -23.65 -17.74 -0.71
N GLU A 71 -24.53 -17.98 0.28
CA GLU A 71 -25.76 -18.76 0.10
C GLU A 71 -26.69 -18.12 -0.94
N ILE A 72 -26.90 -16.80 -0.86
CA ILE A 72 -27.73 -16.03 -1.82
C ILE A 72 -27.11 -16.09 -3.23
N GLU A 73 -25.80 -15.87 -3.34
CA GLU A 73 -25.07 -15.90 -4.62
C GLU A 73 -25.12 -17.27 -5.29
N ASN A 74 -25.11 -18.35 -4.50
CA ASN A 74 -25.13 -19.73 -4.99
C ASN A 74 -26.53 -20.30 -5.23
N ALA A 75 -27.60 -19.55 -4.93
CA ALA A 75 -28.97 -20.01 -5.19
C ALA A 75 -29.17 -20.36 -6.68
N ALA A 76 -29.72 -21.57 -6.92
CA ALA A 76 -29.84 -22.15 -8.26
C ALA A 76 -31.26 -22.03 -8.87
N SER A 77 -32.25 -21.65 -8.07
CA SER A 77 -33.65 -21.48 -8.49
C SER A 77 -34.28 -20.28 -7.79
N VAL A 78 -35.42 -19.80 -8.31
CA VAL A 78 -36.15 -18.68 -7.71
C VAL A 78 -36.63 -19.05 -6.30
N ASP A 79 -37.16 -20.25 -6.11
CA ASP A 79 -37.61 -20.74 -4.80
C ASP A 79 -36.46 -20.80 -3.79
N ALA A 80 -35.29 -21.33 -4.19
CA ALA A 80 -34.11 -21.39 -3.33
C ALA A 80 -33.60 -19.99 -2.97
N LEU A 81 -33.63 -19.06 -3.93
CA LEU A 81 -33.25 -17.65 -3.70
C LEU A 81 -34.22 -16.97 -2.73
N GLN A 82 -35.53 -17.17 -2.90
CA GLN A 82 -36.55 -16.64 -1.99
C GLN A 82 -36.39 -17.21 -0.57
N GLU A 83 -36.10 -18.50 -0.43
CA GLU A 83 -35.81 -19.11 0.88
C GLU A 83 -34.58 -18.48 1.54
N CYS A 84 -33.48 -18.30 0.79
CA CYS A 84 -32.26 -17.66 1.30
C CYS A 84 -32.50 -16.21 1.73
N ILE A 85 -33.25 -15.44 0.92
CA ILE A 85 -33.62 -14.05 1.24
C ILE A 85 -34.45 -13.99 2.53
N MET A 86 -35.42 -14.90 2.69
CA MET A 86 -36.25 -14.93 3.89
C MET A 86 -35.46 -15.34 5.13
N ARG A 87 -34.56 -16.33 5.00
CA ARG A 87 -33.65 -16.77 6.07
C ARG A 87 -32.77 -15.64 6.57
N HIS A 88 -32.25 -14.81 5.67
CA HIS A 88 -31.36 -13.68 5.95
C HIS A 88 -32.07 -12.32 5.92
N SER A 89 -33.39 -12.30 6.13
CA SER A 89 -34.23 -11.12 5.92
C SER A 89 -33.87 -9.93 6.80
N THR A 90 -33.58 -10.14 8.09
CA THR A 90 -33.17 -9.05 9.01
C THR A 90 -31.88 -8.36 8.54
N MET A 91 -30.91 -9.14 8.07
CA MET A 91 -29.65 -8.65 7.54
C MET A 91 -29.90 -7.79 6.30
N LEU A 92 -30.65 -8.32 5.33
CA LEU A 92 -31.00 -7.61 4.10
C LEU A 92 -31.86 -6.37 4.36
N GLN A 93 -32.79 -6.43 5.32
CA GLN A 93 -33.66 -5.31 5.68
C GLN A 93 -32.88 -4.16 6.31
N THR A 94 -31.88 -4.47 7.14
CA THR A 94 -30.99 -3.45 7.74
C THR A 94 -30.23 -2.68 6.66
N ALA A 95 -29.82 -3.38 5.60
CA ALA A 95 -29.17 -2.79 4.43
C ALA A 95 -30.13 -2.19 3.39
N GLY A 96 -31.45 -2.23 3.62
CA GLY A 96 -32.45 -1.81 2.62
C GLY A 96 -32.49 -2.68 1.36
N CYS A 97 -31.88 -3.86 1.38
CA CYS A 97 -31.72 -4.75 0.23
C CYS A 97 -32.84 -5.81 0.12
N LEU A 98 -33.66 -5.98 1.16
CA LEU A 98 -34.76 -6.94 1.19
C LEU A 98 -35.82 -6.58 0.14
N ARG A 99 -36.01 -7.46 -0.86
CA ARG A 99 -36.95 -7.25 -1.96
C ARG A 99 -37.55 -8.57 -2.44
N HIS A 100 -38.72 -8.49 -3.08
CA HIS A 100 -39.28 -9.63 -3.79
C HIS A 100 -38.50 -9.91 -5.07
N VAL A 101 -38.21 -11.18 -5.35
CA VAL A 101 -37.48 -11.63 -6.55
C VAL A 101 -38.33 -12.56 -7.39
N ALA A 102 -38.33 -12.33 -8.70
CA ALA A 102 -39.04 -13.14 -9.69
C ALA A 102 -38.11 -13.90 -10.66
N ALA A 103 -36.80 -13.65 -10.56
CA ALA A 103 -35.77 -14.25 -11.42
C ALA A 103 -34.51 -14.54 -10.59
N VAL A 104 -33.78 -15.60 -10.92
CA VAL A 104 -32.59 -16.04 -10.16
C VAL A 104 -31.46 -15.03 -10.28
N GLU A 105 -31.38 -14.36 -11.43
CA GLU A 105 -30.37 -13.36 -11.78
C GLU A 105 -30.38 -12.16 -10.82
N ALA A 106 -31.52 -11.87 -10.18
CA ALA A 106 -31.67 -10.81 -9.18
C ALA A 106 -30.73 -10.96 -7.98
N LYS A 107 -30.20 -12.17 -7.72
CA LYS A 107 -29.18 -12.40 -6.70
C LYS A 107 -27.94 -11.53 -6.88
N LYS A 108 -27.56 -11.21 -8.13
CA LYS A 108 -26.40 -10.36 -8.42
C LYS A 108 -26.61 -8.94 -7.92
N GLU A 109 -27.78 -8.37 -8.16
CA GLU A 109 -28.14 -7.03 -7.68
C GLU A 109 -28.23 -6.99 -6.16
N ILE A 110 -28.86 -7.99 -5.54
CA ILE A 110 -28.96 -8.06 -4.07
C ILE A 110 -27.58 -8.11 -3.42
N VAL A 111 -26.69 -8.97 -3.92
CA VAL A 111 -25.32 -9.08 -3.39
C VAL A 111 -24.55 -7.79 -3.65
N SER A 112 -24.63 -7.22 -4.85
CA SER A 112 -23.97 -5.95 -5.20
C SER A 112 -24.42 -4.79 -4.31
N ASP A 113 -25.74 -4.61 -4.14
CA ASP A 113 -26.32 -3.54 -3.32
C ASP A 113 -25.94 -3.71 -1.85
N TYR A 114 -25.93 -4.96 -1.35
CA TYR A 114 -25.51 -5.23 0.02
C TYR A 114 -24.04 -4.93 0.24
N LEU A 115 -23.16 -5.30 -0.71
CA LEU A 115 -21.73 -4.99 -0.65
C LEU A 115 -21.49 -3.48 -0.67
N HIS A 116 -22.21 -2.74 -1.51
CA HIS A 116 -22.16 -1.28 -1.53
C HIS A 116 -22.55 -0.70 -0.18
N TRP A 117 -23.69 -1.13 0.38
CA TRP A 117 -24.13 -0.68 1.68
C TRP A 117 -23.11 -1.00 2.78
N TYR A 118 -22.58 -2.22 2.79
CA TYR A 118 -21.66 -2.68 3.82
C TYR A 118 -20.35 -1.90 3.85
N ILE A 119 -19.81 -1.58 2.66
CA ILE A 119 -18.52 -0.89 2.52
C ILE A 119 -18.68 0.62 2.63
N ILE A 120 -19.71 1.19 1.99
CA ILE A 120 -19.89 2.64 1.84
C ILE A 120 -20.96 3.16 2.81
N ASP A 121 -22.22 2.80 2.60
CA ASP A 121 -23.34 3.50 3.24
C ASP A 121 -23.34 3.34 4.77
N ARG A 122 -23.06 2.11 5.24
CA ARG A 122 -22.90 1.78 6.66
C ARG A 122 -21.80 2.59 7.34
N ASN A 123 -20.76 2.98 6.59
CA ASN A 123 -19.59 3.72 7.09
C ASN A 123 -19.60 5.20 6.68
N SER A 124 -20.74 5.70 6.18
CA SER A 124 -20.86 7.05 5.59
C SER A 124 -20.36 8.16 6.51
N SER A 125 -20.72 8.15 7.80
CA SER A 125 -20.26 9.18 8.76
C SER A 125 -18.74 9.24 8.90
N VAL A 126 -18.08 8.08 8.95
CA VAL A 126 -16.63 7.94 9.03
C VAL A 126 -15.97 8.37 7.73
N ILE A 127 -16.53 7.93 6.60
CA ILE A 127 -16.03 8.29 5.26
C ILE A 127 -16.15 9.79 5.03
N ASP A 128 -17.22 10.43 5.49
CA ASP A 128 -17.42 11.87 5.33
C ASP A 128 -16.43 12.68 6.16
N ARG A 129 -16.14 12.28 7.41
CA ARG A 129 -15.04 12.88 8.20
C ARG A 129 -13.69 12.69 7.52
N PHE A 130 -13.44 11.52 6.95
CA PHE A 130 -12.23 11.26 6.19
C PHE A 130 -12.13 12.17 4.93
N LYS A 131 -13.21 12.36 4.17
CA LYS A 131 -13.29 13.30 3.04
C LYS A 131 -12.99 14.73 3.48
N ASP A 132 -13.56 15.18 4.59
CA ASP A 132 -13.32 16.52 5.14
C ASP A 132 -11.83 16.74 5.45
N GLY A 133 -11.15 15.72 6.00
CA GLY A 133 -9.72 15.74 6.23
C GLY A 133 -8.93 15.77 4.92
N LEU A 134 -9.30 14.91 3.99
CA LEU A 134 -8.69 14.74 2.68
C LEU A 134 -8.83 16.00 1.79
N ALA A 135 -9.79 16.88 2.08
CA ALA A 135 -9.96 18.17 1.43
C ALA A 135 -8.87 19.19 1.79
N ALA A 136 -8.02 18.92 2.78
CA ALA A 136 -6.85 19.74 3.08
C ALA A 136 -5.99 19.96 1.82
N LEU A 137 -5.53 21.20 1.63
CA LEU A 137 -4.70 21.60 0.49
C LEU A 137 -5.34 21.28 -0.89
N GLN A 138 -6.67 21.21 -0.96
CA GLN A 138 -7.45 20.89 -2.17
C GLN A 138 -7.21 19.48 -2.75
N PHE A 139 -6.61 18.57 -1.97
CA PHE A 139 -6.27 17.23 -2.46
C PHE A 139 -7.51 16.43 -2.89
N PHE A 140 -8.59 16.46 -2.11
CA PHE A 140 -9.85 15.78 -2.49
C PHE A 140 -10.45 16.31 -3.81
N THR A 141 -10.43 17.63 -4.02
CA THR A 141 -10.88 18.23 -5.29
C THR A 141 -10.00 17.78 -6.46
N ALA A 142 -8.68 17.73 -6.26
CA ALA A 142 -7.75 17.21 -7.27
C ALA A 142 -8.00 15.73 -7.57
N LEU A 143 -8.28 14.90 -6.55
CA LEU A 143 -8.62 13.48 -6.71
C LEU A 143 -9.83 13.30 -7.64
N GLN A 144 -10.88 14.11 -7.45
CA GLN A 144 -12.09 14.05 -8.29
C GLN A 144 -11.84 14.57 -9.71
N GLN A 145 -10.96 15.54 -9.90
CA GLN A 145 -10.59 16.08 -11.21
C GLN A 145 -9.63 15.16 -11.99
N HIS A 146 -8.75 14.45 -11.28
CA HIS A 146 -7.67 13.64 -11.85
C HIS A 146 -7.61 12.21 -11.25
N PRO A 147 -8.71 11.45 -11.31
CA PRO A 147 -8.82 10.15 -10.63
C PRO A 147 -7.82 9.12 -11.14
N ALA A 148 -7.53 9.11 -12.44
CA ALA A 148 -6.57 8.17 -13.04
C ALA A 148 -5.14 8.35 -12.50
N LEU A 149 -4.77 9.57 -12.07
CA LEU A 149 -3.45 9.87 -11.54
C LEU A 149 -3.38 9.66 -10.02
N LEU A 150 -4.44 10.05 -9.29
CA LEU A 150 -4.40 10.13 -7.83
C LEU A 150 -5.00 8.92 -7.13
N SER A 151 -5.90 8.16 -7.75
CA SER A 151 -6.42 6.93 -7.15
C SER A 151 -5.32 5.92 -6.83
N PRO A 152 -4.35 5.63 -7.72
CA PRO A 152 -3.26 4.69 -7.42
C PRO A 152 -2.39 5.09 -6.22
N VAL A 153 -2.34 6.37 -5.87
CA VAL A 153 -1.59 6.88 -4.70
C VAL A 153 -2.26 6.49 -3.38
N LEU A 154 -3.59 6.42 -3.39
CA LEU A 154 -4.40 6.11 -2.21
C LEU A 154 -4.67 4.61 -2.08
N THR A 155 -4.88 3.95 -3.21
CA THR A 155 -5.29 2.56 -3.27
C THR A 155 -4.18 1.63 -2.80
N TYR A 156 -4.59 0.57 -2.10
CA TYR A 156 -3.75 -0.56 -1.78
C TYR A 156 -3.15 -1.15 -3.06
N PHE A 157 -1.83 -1.19 -3.11
CA PHE A 157 -1.10 -1.78 -4.21
C PHE A 157 -0.32 -2.99 -3.68
N LYS A 158 -0.73 -4.18 -4.11
CA LYS A 158 -0.13 -5.44 -3.64
C LYS A 158 1.29 -5.66 -4.16
N LYS A 159 1.72 -4.96 -5.21
CA LYS A 159 3.05 -5.19 -5.80
C LYS A 159 4.08 -4.36 -5.03
N GLY A 160 4.96 -5.07 -4.32
CA GLY A 160 6.12 -4.49 -3.64
C GLY A 160 7.15 -3.93 -4.62
N LEU A 161 8.14 -3.25 -4.07
CA LEU A 161 9.23 -2.69 -4.85
C LEU A 161 10.13 -3.82 -5.33
N THR A 162 10.33 -3.94 -6.65
CA THR A 162 11.21 -4.98 -7.20
C THR A 162 12.68 -4.59 -7.10
N ALA A 163 13.58 -5.57 -7.09
CA ALA A 163 15.03 -5.36 -7.13
C ALA A 163 15.42 -4.47 -8.32
N LEU A 164 14.84 -4.73 -9.50
CA LEU A 164 15.11 -3.97 -10.72
C LEU A 164 14.63 -2.51 -10.63
N GLU A 165 13.47 -2.27 -10.01
CA GLU A 165 12.96 -0.92 -9.79
C GLU A 165 13.88 -0.14 -8.84
N LEU A 166 14.33 -0.77 -7.74
CA LEU A 166 15.26 -0.16 -6.79
C LEU A 166 16.65 0.05 -7.40
N GLU A 167 17.20 -0.93 -8.12
CA GLU A 167 18.51 -0.81 -8.78
C GLU A 167 18.56 0.41 -9.72
N ARG A 168 17.53 0.58 -10.57
CA ARG A 168 17.43 1.68 -11.54
C ARG A 168 17.30 3.06 -10.90
N LEU A 169 16.78 3.11 -9.68
CA LEU A 169 16.59 4.34 -8.94
C LEU A 169 17.94 4.95 -8.50
N PHE A 170 18.92 4.10 -8.20
CA PHE A 170 20.22 4.51 -7.68
C PHE A 170 21.23 4.77 -8.79
N LYS A 171 21.75 6.00 -8.85
CA LYS A 171 22.82 6.36 -9.79
C LYS A 171 24.19 6.28 -9.13
N PRO A 172 25.12 5.43 -9.61
CA PRO A 172 26.43 5.33 -9.00
C PRO A 172 27.34 6.50 -9.41
N ASP A 173 28.02 7.08 -8.43
CA ASP A 173 29.14 8.00 -8.64
C ASP A 173 30.42 7.18 -8.80
N LEU A 174 30.94 7.15 -10.01
CA LEU A 174 31.98 6.23 -10.41
C LEU A 174 33.28 6.96 -10.76
N SER A 175 34.40 6.41 -10.29
CA SER A 175 35.76 6.88 -10.59
C SER A 175 36.06 6.89 -12.09
N PRO A 176 37.05 7.63 -12.61
CA PRO A 176 37.31 7.68 -14.06
C PRO A 176 37.44 6.31 -14.74
N PRO A 177 36.91 6.15 -15.97
CA PRO A 177 37.07 4.92 -16.76
C PRO A 177 38.53 4.49 -16.87
N GLY A 178 38.79 3.18 -16.72
CA GLY A 178 40.14 2.60 -16.81
C GLY A 178 40.96 2.63 -15.51
N SER A 179 40.45 3.25 -14.43
CA SER A 179 41.12 3.20 -13.12
C SER A 179 40.94 1.84 -12.43
N ASN A 180 41.93 1.44 -11.61
CA ASN A 180 41.81 0.24 -10.75
C ASN A 180 40.60 0.34 -9.82
N ARG A 181 40.26 1.57 -9.40
CA ARG A 181 39.11 1.83 -8.56
C ARG A 181 37.80 1.57 -9.30
N ARG A 182 37.66 2.02 -10.55
CA ARG A 182 36.49 1.72 -11.39
C ARG A 182 36.21 0.22 -11.51
N LEU A 183 37.26 -0.62 -11.60
CA LEU A 183 37.08 -2.08 -11.65
C LEU A 183 36.45 -2.63 -10.36
N LYS A 184 36.88 -2.14 -9.19
CA LYS A 184 36.29 -2.52 -7.90
C LYS A 184 34.85 -2.04 -7.79
N GLU A 185 34.59 -0.78 -8.14
CA GLU A 185 33.24 -0.19 -8.11
C GLU A 185 32.26 -0.96 -9.01
N SER A 186 32.66 -1.29 -10.24
CA SER A 186 31.83 -2.08 -11.16
C SER A 186 31.53 -3.49 -10.61
N LYS A 187 32.51 -4.13 -9.95
CA LYS A 187 32.30 -5.42 -9.30
C LYS A 187 31.32 -5.31 -8.13
N THR A 188 31.47 -4.27 -7.30
CA THR A 188 30.54 -3.99 -6.20
C THR A 188 29.13 -3.68 -6.70
N LEU A 189 28.97 -3.05 -7.87
CA LEU A 189 27.65 -2.87 -8.48
C LEU A 189 27.02 -4.19 -8.94
N SER A 190 27.80 -5.16 -9.41
CA SER A 190 27.27 -6.51 -9.65
C SER A 190 26.81 -7.15 -8.35
N TYR A 191 27.59 -7.04 -7.27
CA TYR A 191 27.17 -7.53 -5.95
C TYR A 191 25.93 -6.84 -5.41
N TRP A 192 25.76 -5.56 -5.69
CA TRP A 192 24.56 -4.81 -5.34
C TRP A 192 23.32 -5.35 -6.08
N ALA A 193 23.41 -5.57 -7.38
CA ALA A 193 22.31 -6.12 -8.17
C ALA A 193 21.93 -7.53 -7.67
N ASP A 194 22.92 -8.40 -7.43
CA ASP A 194 22.72 -9.75 -6.89
C ASP A 194 22.08 -9.68 -5.49
N TYR A 195 22.55 -8.77 -4.63
CA TYR A 195 21.99 -8.59 -3.28
C TYR A 195 20.53 -8.16 -3.29
N LEU A 196 20.14 -7.26 -4.19
CA LEU A 196 18.75 -6.86 -4.33
C LEU A 196 17.85 -8.01 -4.78
N LEU A 197 18.32 -8.86 -5.69
CA LEU A 197 17.60 -10.06 -6.10
C LEU A 197 17.41 -11.02 -4.92
N ASP A 198 18.46 -11.29 -4.15
CA ASP A 198 18.35 -12.11 -2.94
C ASP A 198 17.34 -11.52 -1.95
N CYS A 199 17.27 -10.19 -1.80
CA CYS A 199 16.27 -9.53 -0.94
C CYS A 199 14.84 -9.69 -1.49
N GLU A 200 14.64 -9.58 -2.81
CA GLU A 200 13.33 -9.78 -3.45
C GLU A 200 12.85 -11.23 -3.35
N GLU A 201 13.77 -12.20 -3.45
CA GLU A 201 13.48 -13.64 -3.38
C GLU A 201 13.35 -14.16 -1.93
N GLY A 202 13.59 -13.30 -0.93
CA GLY A 202 13.54 -13.67 0.49
C GLY A 202 14.74 -14.50 0.95
N GLU A 203 15.84 -14.47 0.21
CA GLU A 203 17.12 -15.09 0.56
C GLU A 203 18.06 -14.13 1.30
N GLY A 204 17.74 -12.83 1.33
CA GLY A 204 18.39 -11.81 2.15
C GLY A 204 17.87 -11.76 3.58
N ALA A 205 18.59 -11.09 4.47
CA ALA A 205 18.13 -10.91 5.85
C ALA A 205 17.13 -9.74 6.02
N VAL A 206 16.90 -8.98 4.93
CA VAL A 206 16.01 -7.82 4.83
C VAL A 206 15.26 -7.82 3.48
N SER A 207 14.16 -7.07 3.39
CA SER A 207 13.40 -6.87 2.14
C SER A 207 13.93 -5.71 1.30
N VAL A 208 13.51 -5.63 0.04
CA VAL A 208 13.83 -4.50 -0.87
C VAL A 208 13.34 -3.16 -0.28
N GLU A 209 12.18 -3.15 0.38
CA GLU A 209 11.64 -1.98 1.06
C GLU A 209 12.49 -1.56 2.28
N GLU A 210 13.05 -2.51 3.02
CA GLU A 210 13.96 -2.21 4.13
C GLU A 210 15.29 -1.61 3.63
N VAL A 211 15.77 -2.04 2.45
CA VAL A 211 16.92 -1.41 1.78
C VAL A 211 16.60 0.04 1.37
N LEU A 212 15.40 0.29 0.82
CA LEU A 212 14.94 1.65 0.52
C LEU A 212 14.85 2.50 1.80
N MET A 213 14.31 1.94 2.89
CA MET A 213 14.16 2.61 4.18
C MET A 213 15.53 2.98 4.77
N PHE A 214 16.50 2.06 4.74
CA PHE A 214 17.86 2.32 5.20
C PHE A 214 18.46 3.55 4.51
N THR A 215 18.20 3.71 3.21
CA THR A 215 18.84 4.75 2.41
C THR A 215 18.09 6.07 2.36
N THR A 216 16.76 6.04 2.42
CA THR A 216 15.90 7.21 2.15
C THR A 216 15.01 7.57 3.34
N GLY A 217 14.91 6.70 4.34
CA GLY A 217 13.94 6.83 5.44
C GLY A 217 12.50 6.47 5.05
N LEU A 218 12.26 6.01 3.82
CA LEU A 218 10.93 5.65 3.31
C LEU A 218 10.84 4.17 3.01
N ASN A 219 9.72 3.54 3.37
CA ASN A 219 9.42 2.14 3.05
C ASN A 219 8.65 1.97 1.73
N SER A 220 8.31 3.07 1.06
CA SER A 220 7.62 3.10 -0.23
C SER A 220 8.03 4.34 -1.00
N LEU A 221 8.07 4.24 -2.33
CA LEU A 221 8.37 5.38 -3.17
C LEU A 221 7.22 6.41 -3.13
N PRO A 222 7.51 7.68 -2.87
CA PRO A 222 6.49 8.72 -2.94
C PRO A 222 6.03 8.91 -4.40
N PRO A 223 4.78 9.33 -4.63
CA PRO A 223 4.26 9.55 -5.99
C PRO A 223 5.05 10.57 -6.81
N SER A 224 5.66 11.55 -6.14
CA SER A 224 6.52 12.56 -6.74
C SER A 224 7.91 12.04 -7.14
N GLY A 225 8.27 10.82 -6.74
CA GLY A 225 9.65 10.36 -6.74
C GLY A 225 10.49 11.03 -5.63
N LEU A 226 11.76 10.66 -5.56
CA LEU A 226 12.69 11.10 -4.53
C LEU A 226 13.51 12.30 -4.99
N GLU A 227 13.52 13.36 -4.18
CA GLU A 227 14.36 14.53 -4.37
C GLU A 227 15.19 14.77 -3.09
N PRO A 228 16.54 14.77 -3.15
CA PRO A 228 17.37 14.59 -4.34
C PRO A 228 17.35 13.15 -4.90
N SER A 229 17.64 12.99 -6.19
CA SER A 229 17.72 11.65 -6.81
C SER A 229 18.71 10.73 -6.06
N PRO A 230 18.36 9.45 -5.83
CA PRO A 230 19.22 8.55 -5.08
C PRO A 230 20.52 8.20 -5.80
N ARG A 231 21.58 8.03 -5.01
CA ARG A 231 22.93 7.80 -5.53
C ARG A 231 23.72 6.79 -4.72
N ILE A 232 24.67 6.14 -5.38
CA ILE A 232 25.61 5.20 -4.78
C ILE A 232 27.01 5.83 -4.76
N GLU A 233 27.62 5.84 -3.59
CA GLU A 233 29.05 6.09 -3.38
C GLU A 233 29.74 4.80 -2.90
N PHE A 234 31.07 4.78 -2.88
CA PHE A 234 31.85 3.59 -2.51
C PHE A 234 32.80 3.88 -1.35
N LEU A 235 32.90 2.92 -0.43
CA LEU A 235 33.71 3.01 0.79
C LEU A 235 34.98 2.16 0.69
N ASP A 236 36.12 2.77 1.00
CA ASP A 236 37.40 2.06 1.11
C ASP A 236 37.67 1.53 2.52
N ASP A 237 37.21 2.25 3.54
CA ASP A 237 37.68 2.07 4.93
C ASP A 237 36.62 1.50 5.88
N SER A 238 35.49 1.03 5.35
CA SER A 238 34.40 0.43 6.13
C SER A 238 33.95 -0.87 5.51
N PRO A 239 33.79 -1.96 6.30
CA PRO A 239 33.21 -3.19 5.82
C PRO A 239 31.68 -3.11 5.72
N PHE A 240 31.04 -2.13 6.37
CA PHE A 240 29.58 -1.99 6.45
C PHE A 240 29.06 -0.94 5.48
N PRO A 241 27.82 -1.10 4.96
CA PRO A 241 27.16 -0.02 4.24
C PRO A 241 26.87 1.17 5.15
N MET A 242 26.79 2.35 4.55
CA MET A 242 26.33 3.56 5.23
C MET A 242 25.28 4.27 4.38
N ALA A 243 24.40 5.02 5.02
CA ALA A 243 23.41 5.84 4.34
C ALA A 243 23.43 7.29 4.83
N ASN A 244 23.14 8.21 3.92
CA ASN A 244 22.70 9.57 4.26
C ASN A 244 21.29 9.76 3.71
N THR A 245 20.30 9.64 4.60
CA THR A 245 18.88 9.74 4.26
C THR A 245 18.47 11.13 3.80
N CYS A 246 19.10 12.20 4.31
CA CYS A 246 18.82 13.56 3.88
C CYS A 246 19.22 13.80 2.41
N SER A 247 20.17 13.01 1.90
CA SER A 247 20.69 13.15 0.54
C SER A 247 20.47 11.92 -0.34
N ASN A 248 19.63 10.96 0.11
CA ASN A 248 19.35 9.70 -0.57
C ASN A 248 20.61 8.98 -1.07
N THR A 249 21.65 8.93 -0.24
CA THR A 249 22.97 8.42 -0.62
C THR A 249 23.25 7.10 0.08
N LEU A 250 23.37 6.02 -0.69
CA LEU A 250 23.87 4.74 -0.22
C LEU A 250 25.39 4.69 -0.44
N LYS A 251 26.13 4.22 0.54
CA LYS A 251 27.58 4.01 0.43
C LYS A 251 27.87 2.53 0.56
N LEU A 252 28.36 1.93 -0.52
CA LEU A 252 28.62 0.49 -0.59
C LEU A 252 30.08 0.17 -0.24
N PRO A 253 30.33 -0.85 0.60
CA PRO A 253 31.69 -1.28 0.92
C PRO A 253 32.35 -2.00 -0.27
N LEU A 254 33.60 -1.64 -0.57
CA LEU A 254 34.41 -2.32 -1.59
C LEU A 254 34.99 -3.63 -1.04
N LEU A 255 34.26 -4.73 -1.24
CA LEU A 255 34.60 -6.05 -0.68
C LEU A 255 35.01 -7.07 -1.77
N ASP A 256 35.77 -8.08 -1.36
CA ASP A 256 36.41 -9.02 -2.29
C ASP A 256 35.46 -10.08 -2.86
N THR A 257 34.41 -10.46 -2.13
CA THR A 257 33.48 -11.52 -2.53
C THR A 257 32.03 -11.14 -2.26
N TYR A 258 31.11 -11.70 -3.05
CA TYR A 258 29.68 -11.49 -2.86
C TYR A 258 29.21 -11.97 -1.48
N THR A 259 29.65 -13.15 -1.02
CA THR A 259 29.26 -13.70 0.29
C THR A 259 29.62 -12.76 1.44
N VAL A 260 30.82 -12.17 1.42
CA VAL A 260 31.22 -11.19 2.44
C VAL A 260 30.39 -9.92 2.29
N PHE A 261 30.20 -9.43 1.06
CA PHE A 261 29.34 -8.27 0.79
C PHE A 261 27.94 -8.44 1.35
N LYS A 262 27.23 -9.53 1.00
CA LYS A 262 25.89 -9.86 1.51
C LYS A 262 25.85 -9.88 3.04
N THR A 263 26.78 -10.59 3.67
CA THR A 263 26.84 -10.70 5.14
C THR A 263 26.99 -9.33 5.81
N GLN A 264 27.83 -8.45 5.27
CA GLN A 264 28.02 -7.11 5.84
C GLN A 264 26.86 -6.16 5.54
N MET A 265 26.22 -6.30 4.37
CA MET A 265 24.99 -5.58 4.03
C MET A 265 23.88 -5.94 5.01
N ASP A 266 23.59 -7.24 5.16
CA ASP A 266 22.57 -7.75 6.09
C ASP A 266 22.82 -7.24 7.51
N PHE A 267 24.05 -7.38 8.01
CA PHE A 267 24.40 -6.89 9.34
C PHE A 267 24.20 -5.37 9.47
N GLY A 268 24.67 -4.59 8.49
CA GLY A 268 24.59 -3.13 8.53
C GLY A 268 23.15 -2.62 8.52
N LEU A 269 22.28 -3.21 7.69
CA LEU A 269 20.89 -2.81 7.57
C LEU A 269 20.07 -3.23 8.80
N GLN A 270 20.23 -4.46 9.28
CA GLN A 270 19.50 -4.96 10.46
C GLN A 270 19.86 -4.22 11.76
N ASN A 271 21.11 -3.74 11.86
CA ASN A 271 21.58 -3.00 13.05
C ASN A 271 21.42 -1.48 12.90
N SER A 272 20.68 -1.03 11.88
CA SER A 272 20.34 0.38 11.66
C SER A 272 18.82 0.58 11.62
N PRO A 273 18.06 0.22 12.69
CA PRO A 273 16.63 0.43 12.71
C PRO A 273 16.34 1.92 12.52
N GLY A 274 15.51 2.25 11.52
CA GLY A 274 15.12 3.62 11.24
C GLY A 274 14.38 4.28 12.41
N PHE A 275 14.08 5.58 12.29
CA PHE A 275 13.26 6.26 13.28
C PHE A 275 11.86 5.61 13.38
N GLY A 276 11.50 5.09 14.56
CA GLY A 276 10.15 4.58 14.85
C GLY A 276 9.95 3.08 14.68
N CYS A 277 11.00 2.29 14.42
CA CYS A 277 10.93 0.83 14.36
C CYS A 277 11.42 0.19 15.68
N PHE A 278 10.57 0.21 16.72
CA PHE A 278 10.70 -0.60 17.92
C PHE A 278 9.34 -1.19 18.31
#